data_AF-A0A2V2EMG6-F1
#
_entry.id   AF-A0A2V2EMG6-F1
#
_cell.length_a   1.000
_cell.length_b   1.000
_cell.length_c   1.000
_cell.angle_alpha   90.00
_cell.angle_beta   90.00
_cell.angle_gamma   90.00
#
_symmetry.space_group_name_H-M   'P 1'
#
loop_
_entity.id
_entity.type
_entity.pdbx_description
1 polymer ?
#
loop_
_entity_poly.entity_id
_entity_poly.type
_entity_poly.pdbx_seq_one_letter_code
_entity_poly.pdbx_strand_id
1 'polypeptide(L)' 'RAGVKFKDADLIGYPIRITVGKKAASEGLVEYKLRTEKEAADVAISDVVAKVQAFLAE' A
#
# COMPACT_ATOMS: atom_id res chain seq x y z
N ARG A 1 10.81 -8.96 10.56
CA ARG A 1 10.23 -9.75 9.43
C ARG A 1 9.01 -9.00 8.89
N ALA A 2 8.89 -8.81 7.58
CA ALA A 2 7.76 -8.09 6.98
C ALA A 2 6.40 -8.73 7.31
N GLY A 3 6.34 -10.06 7.42
CA GLY A 3 5.11 -10.79 7.70
C GLY A 3 4.41 -10.47 9.03
N VAL A 4 5.14 -10.05 10.08
CA VAL A 4 4.51 -9.66 11.35
C VAL A 4 3.74 -8.34 11.17
N LYS A 5 4.36 -7.37 10.49
CA LYS A 5 3.75 -6.06 10.21
C LYS A 5 2.50 -6.17 9.34
N PHE A 6 2.50 -7.09 8.36
CA PHE A 6 1.32 -7.32 7.52
C PHE A 6 0.18 -7.95 8.31
N LYS A 7 0.48 -8.93 9.17
CA LYS A 7 -0.52 -9.55 10.04
C LYS A 7 -1.13 -8.52 11.00
N ASP A 8 -0.31 -7.67 11.60
CA ASP A 8 -0.79 -6.63 12.53
C ASP A 8 -1.62 -5.57 11.77
N ALA A 9 -1.18 -5.13 10.59
CA ALA A 9 -1.94 -4.19 9.77
C ALA A 9 -3.31 -4.76 9.33
N ASP A 10 -3.35 -6.04 8.96
CA ASP A 10 -4.58 -6.72 8.55
C ASP A 10 -5.52 -6.93 9.75
N LEU A 11 -4.97 -7.21 10.95
CA LEU A 11 -5.71 -7.30 12.21
C LEU A 11 -6.28 -5.96 12.67
N ILE A 12 -5.49 -4.88 12.60
CA ILE A 12 -5.90 -3.55 13.06
C ILE A 12 -7.03 -2.98 12.21
N GLY A 13 -7.10 -3.33 10.92
CA GLY A 13 -8.22 -2.89 10.10
C GLY A 13 -7.91 -1.79 9.09
N TYR A 14 -6.63 -1.49 8.82
CA TYR A 14 -6.31 -0.37 7.93
C TYR A 14 -6.95 -0.54 6.55
N PRO A 15 -7.68 0.47 6.04
CA PRO A 15 -8.36 0.36 4.76
C PRO A 15 -7.38 0.35 3.58
N ILE A 16 -6.24 1.02 3.73
CA ILE A 16 -5.16 1.09 2.75
C ILE A 16 -3.86 0.63 3.40
N ARG A 17 -3.08 -0.16 2.66
CA ARG A 17 -1.73 -0.56 3.02
C ARG A 17 -0.75 -0.19 1.92
N ILE A 18 0.29 0.56 2.28
CA ILE A 18 1.38 0.93 1.36
C ILE A 18 2.65 0.23 1.82
N THR A 19 3.21 -0.62 0.97
CA THR A 19 4.47 -1.32 1.24
C THR A 19 5.58 -0.70 0.40
N VAL A 20 6.64 -0.26 1.08
CA VAL A 20 7.85 0.26 0.44
C VAL A 20 8.94 -0.81 0.54
N GLY A 21 9.13 -1.57 -0.55
CA GLY A 21 10.22 -2.54 -0.68
C GLY A 21 11.46 -1.89 -1.33
N LYS A 22 12.66 -2.39 -1.01
CA LYS A 22 13.91 -1.86 -1.59
C LYS A 22 13.92 -1.88 -3.13
N LYS A 23 13.38 -2.93 -3.74
CA LYS A 23 13.32 -3.09 -5.20
C LYS A 23 12.31 -2.14 -5.84
N ALA A 24 11.08 -2.13 -5.34
CA ALA A 24 10.04 -1.22 -5.83
C ALA A 24 10.48 0.25 -5.67
N ALA A 25 11.08 0.60 -4.53
CA ALA A 25 11.58 1.95 -4.28
C ALA A 25 12.69 2.38 -5.26
N SER A 26 13.58 1.46 -5.66
CA SER A 26 14.60 1.78 -6.67
C SER A 26 14.03 2.00 -8.08
N GLU A 27 12.83 1.48 -8.35
CA GLU A 27 12.11 1.64 -9.61
C GLU A 27 11.10 2.80 -9.54
N GLY A 28 11.06 3.54 -8.42
CA GLY A 28 10.10 4.64 -8.22
C GLY A 28 8.67 4.18 -7.93
N LEU A 29 8.50 2.93 -7.53
CA LEU A 29 7.21 2.27 -7.31
C LEU A 29 7.00 1.93 -5.83
N VAL A 30 5.73 1.83 -5.45
CA VAL A 30 5.26 1.32 -4.16
C VAL A 30 4.10 0.37 -4.36
N GLU A 31 4.03 -0.66 -3.51
CA GLU A 31 2.89 -1.58 -3.52
C GLU A 31 1.75 -0.94 -2.73
N TYR A 32 0.65 -0.66 -3.43
CA TYR A 32 -0.60 -0.18 -2.86
C TYR A 32 -1.58 -1.33 -2.77
N LYS A 33 -2.10 -1.62 -1.58
CA LYS A 33 -3.10 -2.68 -1.37
C LYS A 33 -4.30 -2.13 -0.59
N LEU A 34 -5.49 -2.32 -1.14
CA LEU A 34 -6.74 -2.10 -0.40
C LEU A 34 -7.08 -3.31 0.45
N ARG A 35 -7.72 -3.08 1.60
CA ARG A 35 -8.22 -4.16 2.46
C ARG A 35 -9.28 -5.02 1.76
N THR A 36 -10.07 -4.41 0.88
CA THR A 36 -11.11 -5.08 0.08
C THR A 36 -10.51 -5.91 -1.07
N GLU A 37 -9.28 -5.62 -1.48
CA GLU A 37 -8.61 -6.27 -2.59
C GLU A 37 -7.67 -7.39 -2.11
N LYS A 38 -7.62 -8.48 -2.89
CA LYS A 38 -6.70 -9.60 -2.62
C LYS A 38 -5.26 -9.28 -3.03
N GLU A 39 -5.10 -8.63 -4.17
CA GLU A 39 -3.81 -8.33 -4.79
C GLU A 39 -3.34 -6.91 -4.43
N ALA A 40 -2.02 -6.71 -4.45
CA ALA A 40 -1.43 -5.38 -4.38
C ALA A 40 -1.16 -4.86 -5.80
N ALA A 41 -1.31 -3.56 -6.00
CA ALA A 41 -1.00 -2.88 -7.25
C ALA A 41 0.27 -2.03 -7.09
N ASP A 42 1.16 -2.10 -8.07
CA ASP A 42 2.31 -1.19 -8.12
C ASP A 42 1.86 0.19 -8.60
N VAL A 43 2.17 1.21 -7.81
CA VAL A 43 1.82 2.61 -8.07
C VAL A 43 3.08 3.44 -8.00
N ALA A 44 3.22 4.42 -8.89
CA ALA A 44 4.33 5.36 -8.84
C ALA A 44 4.29 6.15 -7.53
N ILE A 45 5.47 6.38 -6.93
CA ILE A 45 5.60 7.17 -5.70
C ILE A 45 4.99 8.56 -5.85
N SER A 46 5.07 9.16 -7.03
CA SER A 46 4.45 10.46 -7.34
C SER A 46 2.93 10.45 -7.23
N ASP A 47 2.29 9.31 -7.54
CA ASP A 47 0.85 9.20 -7.73
C ASP A 47 0.16 8.59 -6.51
N VAL A 48 0.92 7.94 -5.63
CA VAL A 48 0.35 7.24 -4.47
C VAL A 48 -0.40 8.18 -3.53
N VAL A 49 0.09 9.41 -3.34
CA VAL A 49 -0.55 10.40 -2.45
C VAL A 49 -1.90 10.81 -3.00
N ALA A 50 -1.98 11.12 -4.30
CA ALA A 50 -3.22 11.47 -4.96
C ALA A 50 -4.23 10.31 -4.92
N LYS A 51 -3.76 9.07 -5.14
CA LYS A 51 -4.60 7.87 -5.08
C LYS A 51 -5.18 7.63 -3.68
N VAL A 52 -4.37 7.84 -2.63
CA VAL A 52 -4.83 7.75 -1.23
C VAL A 52 -5.85 8.83 -0.92
N GLN A 53 -5.61 10.08 -1.32
CA GLN A 53 -6.55 11.18 -1.10
C GLN A 53 -7.89 10.95 -1.80
N ALA A 54 -7.87 10.44 -3.03
CA ALA A 54 -9.08 10.09 -3.77
C ALA A 54 -9.90 9.02 -3.03
N PHE A 55 -9.25 7.96 -2.52
CA PHE A 55 -9.93 6.92 -1.75
C PHE A 55 -10.49 7.42 -0.42
N LEU A 56 -9.81 8.36 0.27
CA LEU A 56 -10.29 8.91 1.54
C LEU A 56 -11.42 9.93 1.40
N ALA A 57 -11.59 10.50 0.19
CA ALA A 57 -12.65 11.45 -0.11
C ALA A 57 -13.97 10.77 -0.51
N GLU A 58 -13.94 9.45 -0.74
CA GLU A 58 -15.11 8.57 -0.95
C GLU A 58 -15.65 8.02 0.39
#